data_AF-A0A2V9V3L4-F1
#
_entry.id   AF-A0A2V9V3L4-F1
#
_cell.length_a   1.000
_cell.length_b   1.000
_cell.length_c   1.000
_cell.angle_alpha   90.00
_cell.angle_beta   90.00
_cell.angle_gamma   90.00
#
_symmetry.space_group_name_H-M   'P 1'
#
loop_
_entity.id
_entity.type
_entity.pdbx_description
1 polymer ?
#
loop_
_entity_poly.entity_id
_entity_poly.type
_entity_poly.pdbx_seq_one_letter_code
_entity_poly.pdbx_strand_id
1 'polypeptide(L)'
;MRTSESGEIIYYVAHRRKLYWATDHLLLLSVMARSTPIAHRPSGHNGSALPPHTGGGDDGRGGTGSGDSMPNYGLRLRHARLALAVFMTPILMLFISFTVVYLARRGFVGPNPTETFTQTWIPVRLPWTLLFANTVALLLSTVTIDLARRSITREAALAPIKSIPGVSLGNERSIPWLGITTFLGLLFLAGQLFAWRQLSAGGFHLLGGTSSSFIYVLTAMHGIHLAGGILALSFANIAAVMGRPVESRRLIVDITAWYWHFMTALWIYIIALFSFAAR
;
A
#
# COMPACT_ATOMS: atom_id res chain seq x y z
N MET A 1 38.17 61.10 -33.34
CA MET A 1 38.21 59.66 -33.67
C MET A 1 38.60 58.93 -32.38
N ARG A 2 37.75 58.44 -31.46
CA ARG A 2 36.47 57.71 -31.46
C ARG A 2 36.52 56.39 -32.24
N THR A 3 36.90 55.29 -31.56
CA THR A 3 36.07 54.10 -31.25
C THR A 3 36.95 52.96 -30.69
N SER A 4 37.03 52.80 -29.35
CA SER A 4 37.45 51.51 -28.73
C SER A 4 36.93 51.30 -27.30
N GLU A 5 35.75 51.84 -26.95
CA GLU A 5 35.21 51.75 -25.57
C GLU A 5 33.83 51.04 -25.49
N SER A 6 33.39 50.37 -26.55
CA SER A 6 32.08 49.69 -26.60
C SER A 6 32.15 48.17 -26.33
N GLY A 7 33.28 47.67 -25.82
CA GLY A 7 33.49 46.23 -25.55
C GLY A 7 33.41 45.83 -24.07
N GLU A 8 33.71 46.74 -23.13
CA GLU A 8 33.75 46.41 -21.70
C GLU A 8 32.43 46.66 -20.95
N ILE A 9 31.51 47.46 -21.50
CA ILE A 9 30.24 47.78 -20.82
C ILE A 9 29.22 46.62 -20.91
N ILE A 10 29.40 45.67 -21.83
CA ILE A 10 28.51 44.51 -21.96
C ILE A 10 28.86 43.41 -20.94
N TYR A 11 30.10 43.35 -20.44
CA TYR A 11 30.49 42.37 -19.42
C TYR A 11 30.04 42.73 -18.00
N TYR A 12 29.77 44.02 -17.71
CA TYR A 12 29.34 44.45 -16.37
C TYR A 12 27.83 44.30 -16.09
N VAL A 13 26.99 44.06 -17.11
CA VAL A 13 25.53 43.87 -16.95
C VAL A 13 25.13 42.38 -16.88
N ALA A 14 26.01 41.46 -17.27
CA ALA A 14 25.70 40.02 -17.29
C ALA A 14 26.02 39.26 -15.98
N HIS A 15 26.68 39.90 -15.00
CA HIS A 15 27.12 39.23 -13.76
C HIS A 15 26.34 39.63 -12.47
N ARG A 16 25.22 40.37 -12.59
CA ARG A 16 24.26 40.66 -11.49
C ARG A 16 22.95 39.87 -11.56
N ARG A 17 22.97 38.66 -12.11
CA ARG A 17 21.84 37.71 -12.04
C ARG A 17 22.25 36.33 -11.50
N LYS A 18 23.20 36.30 -10.57
CA LYS A 18 23.11 35.37 -9.46
C LYS A 18 22.24 36.02 -8.38
N LEU A 19 21.59 35.20 -7.55
CA LEU A 19 21.02 35.55 -6.24
C LEU A 19 19.54 35.98 -6.12
N TYR A 20 18.60 35.38 -6.85
CA TYR A 20 17.16 35.50 -6.49
C TYR A 20 16.33 34.19 -6.54
N TRP A 21 16.95 33.01 -6.70
CA TRP A 21 16.19 31.75 -6.79
C TRP A 21 16.66 30.67 -5.79
N ALA A 22 17.39 31.05 -4.74
CA ALA A 22 17.98 30.09 -3.80
C ALA A 22 17.74 30.40 -2.30
N THR A 23 16.72 31.19 -1.95
CA THR A 23 16.52 31.63 -0.54
C THR A 23 15.06 31.66 -0.04
N ASP A 24 14.13 30.87 -0.59
CA ASP A 24 12.71 30.92 -0.17
C ASP A 24 12.20 29.69 0.60
N HIS A 25 13.09 28.85 1.17
CA HIS A 25 12.64 27.68 1.95
C HIS A 25 13.27 27.52 3.35
N LEU A 26 13.89 28.57 3.91
CA LEU A 26 14.50 28.51 5.25
C LEU A 26 14.01 29.59 6.24
N LEU A 27 12.86 30.23 5.98
CA LEU A 27 12.26 31.23 6.87
C LEU A 27 10.96 30.79 7.57
N LEU A 28 10.70 29.48 7.67
CA LEU A 28 9.56 28.92 8.43
C LEU A 28 9.98 28.04 9.62
N LEU A 29 11.22 28.19 10.13
CA LEU A 29 11.70 27.46 11.31
C LEU A 29 12.49 28.33 12.31
N SER A 30 12.17 29.63 12.41
CA SER A 30 12.88 30.57 13.32
C SER A 30 11.96 31.33 14.29
N VAL A 31 10.74 30.87 14.53
CA VAL A 31 9.89 31.40 15.61
C VAL A 31 9.74 30.33 16.68
N MET A 32 10.85 30.04 17.35
CA MET A 32 10.84 29.52 18.71
C MET A 32 10.98 30.70 19.67
N ALA A 33 10.19 30.65 20.74
CA ALA A 33 10.46 31.26 22.03
C ALA A 33 10.70 32.78 22.06
N ARG A 34 9.63 33.53 22.31
CA ARG A 34 9.74 34.81 23.03
C ARG A 34 8.92 34.70 24.32
N SER A 35 9.65 34.53 25.42
CA SER A 35 9.20 34.70 26.79
C SER A 35 8.69 36.13 27.00
N THR A 36 7.45 36.27 27.44
CA THR A 36 6.92 37.55 27.93
C THR A 36 7.32 37.74 29.40
N PRO A 37 7.92 38.88 29.78
CA PRO A 37 8.29 39.16 31.15
C PRO A 37 7.07 39.51 32.00
N ILE A 38 7.12 39.09 33.27
CA ILE A 38 6.17 39.42 34.33
C ILE A 38 6.25 40.93 34.63
N ALA A 39 5.14 41.64 34.48
CA ALA A 39 4.99 43.01 34.96
C ALA A 39 4.06 43.04 36.18
N HIS A 40 4.55 43.63 37.28
CA HIS A 40 3.81 43.83 38.53
C HIS A 40 3.13 45.22 38.59
N ARG A 41 1.84 45.20 38.98
CA ARG A 41 1.03 46.23 39.72
C ARG A 41 0.60 47.53 39.00
N PRO A 42 -0.51 48.20 39.41
CA PRO A 42 -1.14 48.21 40.75
C PRO A 42 -2.65 47.91 40.83
N SER A 43 -3.08 47.69 42.07
CA SER A 43 -4.45 47.51 42.56
C SER A 43 -5.32 48.77 42.40
N GLY A 44 -6.50 48.61 41.80
CA GLY A 44 -7.58 49.61 41.76
C GLY A 44 -8.93 48.92 41.83
N HIS A 45 -9.62 49.14 42.94
CA HIS A 45 -10.94 48.65 43.33
C HIS A 45 -12.04 49.24 42.42
N ASN A 46 -13.02 48.43 41.98
CA ASN A 46 -14.46 48.76 41.87
C ASN A 46 -15.23 47.78 40.95
N GLY A 47 -16.32 47.18 41.48
CA GLY A 47 -17.44 46.67 40.68
C GLY A 47 -17.62 45.16 40.60
N SER A 48 -17.95 44.52 41.72
CA SER A 48 -18.40 43.12 41.79
C SER A 48 -19.85 42.95 41.31
N ALA A 49 -20.08 42.08 40.31
CA ALA A 49 -21.32 41.31 40.14
C ALA A 49 -21.08 40.13 39.18
N LEU A 50 -20.66 38.98 39.73
CA LEU A 50 -20.71 37.67 39.07
C LEU A 50 -22.13 37.07 39.27
N PRO A 51 -22.73 36.40 38.27
CA PRO A 51 -23.95 35.63 38.48
C PRO A 51 -23.66 34.34 39.28
N PRO A 52 -24.62 33.85 40.09
CA PRO A 52 -24.38 32.82 41.08
C PRO A 52 -24.34 31.41 40.48
N HIS A 53 -23.34 30.65 40.93
CA HIS A 53 -23.34 29.19 40.91
C HIS A 53 -24.51 28.67 41.76
N THR A 54 -25.46 27.97 41.14
CA THR A 54 -26.43 27.12 41.82
C THR A 54 -26.02 25.68 41.56
N GLY A 55 -25.60 24.99 42.63
CA GLY A 55 -25.33 23.57 42.61
C GLY A 55 -26.62 22.76 42.65
N GLY A 56 -26.63 21.65 41.93
CA GLY A 56 -27.55 20.54 42.12
C GLY A 56 -26.75 19.25 41.92
N GLY A 57 -26.47 18.54 43.01
CA GLY A 57 -25.97 17.17 42.95
C GLY A 57 -27.10 16.22 42.54
N ASP A 58 -26.75 15.20 41.75
CA ASP A 58 -27.54 13.97 41.69
C ASP A 58 -26.59 12.78 41.45
N ASP A 59 -26.16 12.23 42.57
CA ASP A 59 -25.59 10.93 42.81
C ASP A 59 -26.74 9.92 43.00
N GLY A 60 -27.21 9.31 41.90
CA GLY A 60 -28.45 8.52 41.95
C GLY A 60 -28.75 7.61 40.76
N ARG A 61 -27.90 6.59 40.54
CA ARG A 61 -28.31 5.19 40.27
C ARG A 61 -29.54 4.93 39.36
N GLY A 62 -29.29 4.44 38.13
CA GLY A 62 -30.09 3.36 37.53
C GLY A 62 -30.60 3.55 36.09
N GLY A 63 -30.44 2.51 35.27
CA GLY A 63 -31.35 2.24 34.14
C GLY A 63 -30.77 2.17 32.73
N THR A 64 -30.23 0.99 32.38
CA THR A 64 -30.50 0.26 31.12
C THR A 64 -30.59 1.01 29.77
N GLY A 65 -29.67 0.69 28.85
CA GLY A 65 -30.03 0.54 27.43
C GLY A 65 -29.13 1.21 26.40
N SER A 66 -28.32 0.38 25.71
CA SER A 66 -28.02 0.47 24.27
C SER A 66 -27.14 1.63 23.75
N GLY A 67 -25.86 1.36 23.48
CA GLY A 67 -25.14 2.11 22.42
C GLY A 67 -23.61 2.12 22.41
N ASP A 68 -22.92 2.01 23.55
CA ASP A 68 -21.51 2.43 23.65
C ASP A 68 -20.45 1.39 23.25
N SER A 69 -20.76 0.57 22.25
CA SER A 69 -19.82 -0.41 21.70
C SER A 69 -19.21 0.02 20.36
N MET A 70 -18.77 1.27 20.14
CA MET A 70 -17.95 1.54 18.93
C MET A 70 -16.98 2.75 18.83
N PRO A 71 -16.34 3.30 19.88
CA PRO A 71 -15.21 4.24 19.68
C PRO A 71 -13.91 3.58 19.20
N ASN A 72 -13.65 2.31 19.56
CA ASN A 72 -12.31 1.71 19.40
C ASN A 72 -12.05 0.98 18.06
N TYR A 73 -13.08 0.48 17.36
CA TYR A 73 -12.88 -0.27 16.12
C TYR A 73 -12.36 0.62 14.97
N GLY A 74 -13.00 1.79 14.77
CA GLY A 74 -12.62 2.72 13.70
C GLY A 74 -11.17 3.23 13.83
N LEU A 75 -10.74 3.54 15.06
CA LEU A 75 -9.38 3.98 15.34
C LEU A 75 -8.34 2.88 15.08
N ARG A 76 -8.61 1.65 15.54
CA ARG A 76 -7.74 0.48 15.29
C ARG A 76 -7.63 0.17 13.80
N LEU A 77 -8.75 0.24 13.07
CA LEU A 77 -8.77 0.03 11.63
C LEU A 77 -7.96 1.09 10.88
N ARG A 78 -8.08 2.36 11.27
CA ARG A 78 -7.28 3.45 10.68
C ARG A 78 -5.79 3.24 10.89
N HIS A 79 -5.37 2.94 12.13
CA HIS A 79 -3.96 2.67 12.42
C HIS A 79 -3.43 1.46 11.67
N ALA A 80 -4.23 0.38 11.58
CA ALA A 80 -3.83 -0.79 10.85
C ALA A 80 -3.71 -0.55 9.34
N ARG A 81 -4.60 0.25 8.74
CA ARG A 81 -4.50 0.66 7.33
C ARG A 81 -3.30 1.56 7.07
N LEU A 82 -2.99 2.48 7.99
CA LEU A 82 -1.79 3.31 7.90
C LEU A 82 -0.51 2.47 7.99
N ALA A 83 -0.44 1.54 8.94
CA ALA A 83 0.67 0.61 9.07
C ALA A 83 0.83 -0.25 7.81
N LEU A 84 -0.29 -0.74 7.25
CA LEU A 84 -0.29 -1.49 6.01
C LEU A 84 0.21 -0.66 4.82
N ALA A 85 -0.23 0.59 4.69
CA ALA A 85 0.22 1.48 3.62
C ALA A 85 1.74 1.75 3.71
N VAL A 86 2.25 2.00 4.93
CA VAL A 86 3.69 2.15 5.16
C VAL A 86 4.45 0.88 4.78
N PHE A 87 3.91 -0.30 5.08
CA PHE A 87 4.51 -1.58 4.70
C PHE A 87 4.48 -1.84 3.18
N MET A 88 3.46 -1.36 2.47
CA MET A 88 3.33 -1.50 1.01
C MET A 88 4.29 -0.60 0.24
N THR A 89 4.60 0.58 0.77
CA THR A 89 5.51 1.55 0.13
C THR A 89 6.87 0.96 -0.27
N PRO A 90 7.66 0.30 0.60
CA PRO A 90 8.94 -0.26 0.20
C PRO A 90 8.78 -1.37 -0.85
N ILE A 91 7.70 -2.15 -0.81
CA ILE A 91 7.42 -3.16 -1.84
C ILE A 91 7.21 -2.46 -3.18
N LEU A 92 6.39 -1.42 -3.23
CA LEU A 92 6.16 -0.67 -4.46
C LEU A 92 7.45 -0.03 -4.98
N MET A 93 8.25 0.61 -4.12
CA MET A 93 9.52 1.23 -4.49
C MET A 93 10.52 0.21 -5.03
N LEU A 94 10.57 -1.00 -4.45
CA LEU A 94 11.39 -2.10 -4.94
C LEU A 94 11.02 -2.48 -6.38
N PHE A 95 9.73 -2.68 -6.66
CA PHE A 95 9.26 -3.02 -8.00
C PHE A 95 9.52 -1.90 -9.01
N ILE A 96 9.28 -0.63 -8.65
CA ILE A 96 9.58 0.51 -9.51
C ILE A 96 11.09 0.56 -9.82
N SER A 97 11.94 0.36 -8.82
CA SER A 97 13.40 0.39 -8.99
C SER A 97 13.85 -0.71 -9.95
N PHE A 98 13.36 -1.94 -9.79
CA PHE A 98 13.64 -3.03 -10.71
C PHE A 98 13.12 -2.77 -12.13
N THR A 99 11.95 -2.14 -12.27
CA THR A 99 11.42 -1.74 -13.58
C THR A 99 12.29 -0.69 -14.25
N VAL A 100 12.76 0.32 -13.52
CA VAL A 100 13.67 1.34 -14.08
C VAL A 100 14.96 0.69 -14.57
N VAL A 101 15.54 -0.23 -13.80
CA VAL A 101 16.74 -0.98 -14.22
C VAL A 101 16.46 -1.86 -15.44
N TYR A 102 15.31 -2.54 -15.47
CA TYR A 102 14.88 -3.36 -16.61
C TYR A 102 14.72 -2.53 -17.89
N LEU A 103 14.03 -1.39 -17.81
CA LEU A 103 13.83 -0.48 -18.93
C LEU A 103 15.12 0.19 -19.36
N ALA A 104 15.97 0.60 -18.40
CA ALA A 104 17.29 1.14 -18.71
C ALA A 104 18.12 0.10 -19.45
N ARG A 105 18.22 -1.15 -18.97
CA ARG A 105 18.97 -2.19 -19.69
C ARG A 105 18.36 -2.61 -21.02
N ARG A 106 17.04 -2.47 -21.19
CA ARG A 106 16.36 -2.68 -22.48
C ARG A 106 16.63 -1.54 -23.47
N GLY A 107 16.66 -0.30 -22.98
CA GLY A 107 16.81 0.92 -23.78
C GLY A 107 18.24 1.44 -23.93
N PHE A 108 19.21 0.90 -23.18
CA PHE A 108 20.60 1.36 -23.22
C PHE A 108 21.29 0.91 -24.52
N VAL A 109 21.27 1.79 -25.52
CA VAL A 109 22.18 1.80 -26.67
C VAL A 109 23.39 2.65 -26.25
N GLY A 110 24.32 2.08 -25.49
CA GLY A 110 25.54 2.79 -25.08
C GLY A 110 26.58 2.78 -26.20
N PRO A 111 27.28 3.90 -26.48
CA PRO A 111 28.40 3.90 -27.41
C PRO A 111 29.59 3.15 -26.78
N ASN A 112 29.99 2.03 -27.38
CA ASN A 112 31.24 1.34 -27.10
C ASN A 112 32.20 1.50 -28.30
N PRO A 113 33.51 1.65 -28.08
CA PRO A 113 34.50 2.00 -29.10
C PRO A 113 34.86 0.89 -30.10
N THR A 114 34.06 -0.17 -30.22
CA THR A 114 34.32 -1.29 -31.14
C THR A 114 33.05 -1.68 -31.89
N GLU A 115 33.12 -1.54 -33.21
CA GLU A 115 32.08 -1.72 -34.22
C GLU A 115 31.50 -3.15 -34.26
N THR A 116 30.68 -3.54 -33.29
CA THR A 116 29.86 -4.76 -33.41
C THR A 116 28.54 -4.56 -32.68
N PHE A 117 27.50 -4.23 -33.44
CA PHE A 117 26.12 -4.14 -32.95
C PHE A 117 25.59 -5.52 -32.55
N THR A 118 25.91 -6.00 -31.36
CA THR A 118 25.18 -7.12 -30.76
C THR A 118 24.18 -6.58 -29.75
N GLN A 119 22.98 -6.28 -30.26
CA GLN A 119 21.76 -6.11 -29.47
C GLN A 119 21.50 -7.44 -28.73
N THR A 120 22.15 -7.67 -27.58
CA THR A 120 21.99 -8.92 -26.81
C THR A 120 20.70 -8.92 -25.98
N TRP A 121 19.66 -8.21 -26.45
CA TRP A 121 18.31 -8.35 -25.91
C TRP A 121 17.60 -9.49 -26.64
N ILE A 122 17.75 -10.70 -26.10
CA ILE A 122 17.08 -11.87 -26.67
C ILE A 122 15.60 -11.83 -26.24
N PRO A 123 14.65 -11.80 -27.18
CA PRO A 123 13.23 -11.85 -26.84
C PRO A 123 12.92 -13.22 -26.22
N VAL A 124 12.51 -13.19 -24.95
CA VAL A 124 12.11 -14.39 -24.22
C VAL A 124 10.69 -14.77 -24.64
N ARG A 125 10.51 -15.99 -25.15
CA ARG A 125 9.17 -16.52 -25.46
C ARG A 125 8.47 -16.90 -24.16
N LEU A 126 7.64 -16.00 -23.66
CA LEU A 126 6.83 -16.24 -22.47
C LEU A 126 5.65 -17.19 -22.79
N PRO A 127 5.30 -18.12 -21.90
CA PRO A 127 4.13 -18.98 -22.03
C PRO A 127 2.87 -18.18 -21.71
N TRP A 128 2.44 -17.31 -22.64
CA TRP A 128 1.33 -16.37 -22.46
C TRP A 128 0.04 -17.02 -22.00
N THR A 129 -0.28 -18.22 -22.49
CA THR A 129 -1.48 -18.96 -22.09
C THR A 129 -1.50 -19.27 -20.59
N LEU A 130 -0.36 -19.69 -20.03
CA LEU A 130 -0.25 -19.98 -18.60
C LEU A 130 -0.29 -18.71 -17.76
N LEU A 131 0.41 -17.67 -18.19
CA LEU A 131 0.42 -16.38 -17.48
C LEU A 131 -0.98 -15.76 -17.46
N PHE A 132 -1.74 -15.88 -18.55
CA PHE A 132 -3.12 -15.43 -18.61
C PHE A 132 -4.03 -16.27 -17.70
N ALA A 133 -3.92 -17.61 -17.73
CA ALA A 133 -4.67 -18.48 -16.83
C ALA A 133 -4.41 -18.15 -15.34
N ASN A 134 -3.14 -17.94 -14.98
CA ASN A 134 -2.75 -17.52 -13.63
C ASN A 134 -3.36 -16.15 -13.28
N THR A 135 -3.37 -15.21 -14.23
CA THR A 135 -3.95 -13.87 -14.02
C THR A 135 -5.46 -13.96 -13.79
N VAL A 136 -6.18 -14.79 -14.56
CA VAL A 136 -7.61 -15.04 -14.35
C VAL A 136 -7.87 -15.66 -12.98
N ALA A 137 -7.06 -16.65 -12.57
CA ALA A 137 -7.17 -17.24 -11.23
C ALA A 137 -6.95 -16.20 -10.14
N LEU A 138 -5.98 -15.30 -10.30
CA LEU A 138 -5.69 -14.27 -9.31
C LEU A 138 -6.79 -13.18 -9.27
N LEU A 139 -7.38 -12.81 -10.41
CA LEU A 139 -8.55 -11.93 -10.48
C LEU A 139 -9.78 -12.55 -9.82
N LEU A 140 -10.04 -13.84 -10.06
CA LEU A 140 -11.10 -14.57 -9.37
C LEU A 140 -10.86 -14.59 -7.85
N SER A 141 -9.62 -14.77 -7.42
CA SER A 141 -9.22 -14.72 -6.00
C SER A 141 -9.53 -13.36 -5.37
N THR A 142 -9.44 -12.29 -6.15
CA THR A 142 -9.74 -10.94 -5.71
C THR A 142 -11.24 -10.71 -5.54
N VAL A 143 -12.06 -11.32 -6.39
CA VAL A 143 -13.51 -11.32 -6.19
C VAL A 143 -13.88 -12.14 -4.94
N THR A 144 -13.25 -13.29 -4.70
CA THR A 144 -13.58 -14.14 -3.55
C THR A 144 -13.22 -13.49 -2.22
N ILE A 145 -12.13 -12.73 -2.13
CA ILE A 145 -11.78 -12.02 -0.89
C ILE A 145 -12.73 -10.85 -0.60
N ASP A 146 -13.24 -10.18 -1.63
CA ASP A 146 -14.27 -9.15 -1.46
C ASP A 146 -15.60 -9.74 -0.98
N LEU A 147 -15.97 -10.93 -1.47
CA LEU A 147 -17.12 -11.67 -0.98
C LEU A 147 -16.93 -12.10 0.49
N ALA A 148 -15.72 -12.52 0.86
CA ALA A 148 -15.36 -12.84 2.25
C ALA A 148 -15.48 -11.62 3.18
N ARG A 149 -15.04 -10.45 2.74
CA ARG A 149 -15.18 -9.20 3.50
C ARG A 149 -16.66 -8.83 3.69
N ARG A 150 -17.48 -8.99 2.65
CA ARG A 150 -18.92 -8.72 2.69
C ARG A 150 -19.65 -9.67 3.63
N SER A 151 -19.30 -10.96 3.65
CA SER A 151 -19.92 -11.93 4.57
C SER A 151 -19.62 -11.60 6.04
N ILE A 152 -18.36 -11.32 6.38
CA ILE A 152 -17.97 -10.99 7.76
C ILE A 152 -18.54 -9.63 8.22
N THR A 153 -18.68 -8.68 7.30
CA THR A 153 -19.33 -7.40 7.62
C THR A 153 -20.83 -7.58 7.91
N ARG A 154 -21.52 -8.46 7.19
CA ARG A 154 -22.92 -8.82 7.49
C ARG A 154 -23.03 -9.53 8.84
N GLU A 155 -22.14 -10.47 9.13
CA GLU A 155 -22.09 -11.13 10.45
C GLU A 155 -21.88 -10.13 11.59
N ALA A 156 -20.99 -9.15 11.42
CA ALA A 156 -20.75 -8.09 12.41
C ALA A 156 -21.96 -7.17 12.60
N ALA A 157 -22.69 -6.85 11.52
CA ALA A 157 -23.90 -6.02 11.58
C ALA A 157 -25.07 -6.73 12.27
N LEU A 158 -25.13 -8.05 12.16
CA LEU A 158 -26.18 -8.89 12.78
C LEU A 158 -25.80 -9.37 14.18
N ALA A 159 -24.54 -9.21 14.61
CA ALA A 159 -24.08 -9.60 15.95
C ALA A 159 -24.86 -8.96 17.11
N PRO A 160 -25.25 -7.66 17.06
CA PRO A 160 -26.10 -7.03 18.09
C PRO A 160 -27.54 -7.56 18.11
N ILE A 161 -28.02 -8.16 17.02
CA ILE A 161 -29.39 -8.71 16.89
C ILE A 161 -29.40 -10.19 17.29
N LYS A 162 -28.29 -10.92 17.05
CA LYS A 162 -28.11 -12.33 17.46
C LYS A 162 -27.98 -12.53 18.97
N SER A 163 -27.72 -11.48 19.75
CA SER A 163 -27.69 -11.55 21.21
C SER A 163 -29.09 -11.56 21.86
N ILE A 164 -30.17 -11.43 21.07
CA ILE A 164 -31.54 -11.61 21.53
C ILE A 164 -31.81 -13.13 21.65
N PRO A 165 -32.08 -13.67 22.86
CA PRO A 165 -32.30 -15.09 23.05
C PRO A 165 -33.61 -15.50 22.37
N GLY A 166 -33.56 -16.46 21.43
CA GLY A 166 -34.75 -17.06 20.80
C GLY A 166 -34.77 -17.03 19.26
N VAL A 167 -33.88 -16.30 18.60
CA VAL A 167 -33.80 -16.29 17.13
C VAL A 167 -32.64 -17.18 16.67
N SER A 168 -32.91 -18.47 16.50
CA SER A 168 -32.04 -19.38 15.76
C SER A 168 -32.14 -19.03 14.28
N LEU A 169 -31.40 -18.00 13.84
CA LEU A 169 -31.11 -17.81 12.43
C LEU A 169 -30.33 -19.05 11.99
N GLY A 170 -31.04 -19.87 11.21
CA GLY A 170 -30.64 -21.21 10.83
C GLY A 170 -29.22 -21.27 10.26
N ASN A 171 -28.74 -22.51 10.22
CA ASN A 171 -27.48 -22.95 9.66
C ASN A 171 -27.36 -22.61 8.15
N GLU A 172 -27.31 -21.32 7.82
CA GLU A 172 -26.97 -20.82 6.50
C GLU A 172 -25.54 -21.24 6.26
N ARG A 173 -25.34 -22.14 5.30
CA ARG A 173 -24.04 -22.66 4.87
C ARG A 173 -23.18 -21.47 4.44
N SER A 174 -22.38 -20.94 5.36
CA SER A 174 -21.46 -19.86 5.04
C SER A 174 -20.38 -20.43 4.13
N ILE A 175 -20.42 -20.04 2.86
CA ILE A 175 -19.39 -20.41 1.89
C ILE A 175 -18.04 -19.91 2.45
N PRO A 176 -17.02 -20.77 2.59
CA PRO A 176 -15.73 -20.38 3.15
C PRO A 176 -14.92 -19.60 2.11
N TRP A 177 -15.36 -18.39 1.79
CA TRP A 177 -14.74 -17.50 0.79
C TRP A 177 -13.24 -17.25 1.06
N LEU A 178 -12.83 -17.21 2.32
CA LEU A 178 -11.41 -17.11 2.71
C LEU A 178 -10.62 -18.35 2.29
N GLY A 179 -11.17 -19.56 2.47
CA GLY A 179 -10.54 -20.81 2.06
C GLY A 179 -10.42 -20.91 0.53
N ILE A 180 -11.46 -20.48 -0.19
CA ILE A 180 -11.45 -20.39 -1.65
C ILE A 180 -10.33 -19.44 -2.11
N THR A 181 -10.24 -18.25 -1.51
CA THR A 181 -9.19 -17.26 -1.82
C THR A 181 -7.79 -17.85 -1.57
N THR A 182 -7.57 -18.53 -0.44
CA THR A 182 -6.29 -19.20 -0.15
C THR A 182 -5.97 -20.26 -1.21
N PHE A 183 -6.95 -21.07 -1.61
CA PHE A 183 -6.76 -22.08 -2.65
C PHE A 183 -6.39 -21.47 -4.00
N LEU A 184 -7.06 -20.40 -4.44
CA LEU A 184 -6.73 -19.71 -5.69
C LEU A 184 -5.33 -19.07 -5.64
N GLY A 185 -4.93 -18.53 -4.49
CA GLY A 185 -3.56 -18.05 -4.28
C GLY A 185 -2.50 -19.15 -4.41
N LEU A 186 -2.75 -20.32 -3.83
CA LEU A 186 -1.86 -21.48 -3.97
C LEU A 186 -1.81 -21.98 -5.42
N LEU A 187 -2.95 -22.01 -6.10
CA LEU A 187 -3.04 -22.36 -7.51
C LEU A 187 -2.19 -21.40 -8.38
N PHE A 188 -2.22 -20.10 -8.09
CA PHE A 188 -1.36 -19.13 -8.75
C PHE A 188 0.13 -19.43 -8.54
N LEU A 189 0.56 -19.72 -7.31
CA LEU A 189 1.96 -20.06 -7.04
C LEU A 189 2.40 -21.34 -7.77
N ALA A 190 1.53 -22.36 -7.80
CA ALA A 190 1.78 -23.58 -8.55
C ALA A 190 1.88 -23.33 -10.06
N GLY A 191 0.97 -22.53 -10.60
CA GLY A 191 0.99 -22.10 -12.00
C GLY A 191 2.24 -21.28 -12.33
N GLN A 192 2.74 -20.46 -11.40
CA GLN A 192 3.97 -19.69 -11.58
C GLN A 192 5.20 -20.59 -11.63
N LEU A 193 5.27 -21.61 -10.76
CA LEU A 193 6.33 -22.61 -10.79
C LEU A 193 6.30 -23.41 -12.09
N PHE A 194 5.11 -23.73 -12.61
CA PHE A 194 4.97 -24.40 -13.90
C PHE A 194 5.42 -23.51 -15.07
N ALA A 195 5.10 -22.21 -15.04
CA ALA A 195 5.59 -21.25 -16.03
C ALA A 195 7.12 -21.18 -16.03
N TRP A 196 7.76 -21.16 -14.86
CA TRP A 196 9.22 -21.22 -14.74
C TRP A 196 9.82 -22.50 -15.31
N ARG A 197 9.20 -23.66 -15.06
CA ARG A 197 9.63 -24.92 -15.66
C ARG A 197 9.56 -24.89 -17.18
N GLN A 198 8.51 -24.29 -17.76
CA GLN A 198 8.42 -24.14 -19.21
C GLN A 198 9.46 -23.16 -19.77
N LEU A 199 9.73 -22.04 -19.10
CA LEU A 199 10.81 -21.13 -19.51
C LEU A 199 12.18 -21.83 -19.50
N SER A 200 12.47 -22.58 -18.43
CA SER A 200 13.73 -23.32 -18.29
C SER A 200 13.87 -24.39 -19.38
N ALA A 201 12.79 -25.14 -19.67
CA ALA A 201 12.78 -26.11 -20.76
C ALA A 201 12.98 -25.45 -22.14
N GLY A 202 12.54 -24.20 -22.32
CA GLY A 202 12.80 -23.38 -23.50
C GLY A 202 14.21 -22.80 -23.59
N GLY A 203 15.14 -23.19 -22.70
CA GLY A 203 16.52 -22.70 -22.67
C GLY A 203 16.72 -21.39 -21.91
N PHE A 204 15.65 -20.75 -21.44
CA PHE A 204 15.71 -19.48 -20.71
C PHE A 204 15.85 -19.73 -19.21
N HIS A 205 17.10 -19.74 -18.75
CA HIS A 205 17.46 -19.93 -17.35
C HIS A 205 17.68 -18.59 -16.63
N LEU A 206 17.65 -18.63 -15.29
CA LEU A 206 18.05 -17.54 -14.41
C LEU A 206 19.44 -16.96 -14.74
N LEU A 207 20.38 -17.82 -15.12
CA LEU A 207 21.77 -17.46 -15.46
C LEU A 207 22.03 -17.44 -16.97
N GLY A 208 21.01 -17.70 -17.80
CA GLY A 208 21.17 -17.87 -19.25
C GLY A 208 21.25 -16.56 -20.04
N GLY A 209 20.80 -15.43 -19.47
CA GLY A 209 20.86 -14.12 -20.11
C GLY A 209 20.20 -13.02 -19.29
N THR A 210 20.67 -11.77 -19.47
CA THR A 210 20.24 -10.61 -18.69
C THR A 210 18.71 -10.39 -18.72
N SER A 211 18.06 -10.64 -19.86
CA SER A 211 16.62 -10.46 -20.04
C SER A 211 15.80 -11.51 -19.26
N SER A 212 16.19 -12.79 -19.29
CA SER A 212 15.48 -13.85 -18.56
C SER A 212 15.63 -13.68 -17.05
N SER A 213 16.80 -13.25 -16.56
CA SER A 213 17.02 -13.00 -15.14
C SER A 213 16.02 -12.00 -14.54
N PHE A 214 15.70 -10.90 -15.24
CA PHE A 214 14.71 -9.93 -14.75
C PHE A 214 13.31 -10.52 -14.63
N ILE A 215 12.89 -11.34 -15.61
CA ILE A 215 11.57 -12.00 -15.58
C ILE A 215 11.47 -12.90 -14.36
N TYR A 216 12.48 -13.74 -14.12
CA TYR A 216 12.50 -14.61 -12.95
C TYR A 216 12.54 -13.80 -11.64
N VAL A 217 13.40 -12.79 -11.51
CA VAL A 217 13.53 -12.01 -10.27
C VAL A 217 12.26 -11.23 -9.96
N LEU A 218 11.67 -10.51 -10.93
CA LEU A 218 10.41 -9.77 -10.73
C LEU A 218 9.26 -10.70 -10.34
N THR A 219 9.10 -11.82 -11.05
CA THR A 219 8.03 -12.78 -10.76
C THR A 219 8.26 -13.56 -9.46
N ALA A 220 9.52 -13.85 -9.11
CA ALA A 220 9.87 -14.54 -7.86
C ALA A 220 9.65 -13.64 -6.65
N MET A 221 10.08 -12.38 -6.72
CA MET A 221 9.78 -11.39 -5.68
C MET A 221 8.27 -11.26 -5.49
N HIS A 222 7.50 -11.17 -6.58
CA HIS A 222 6.04 -11.12 -6.47
C HIS A 222 5.48 -12.37 -5.80
N GLY A 223 5.92 -13.56 -6.23
CA GLY A 223 5.51 -14.84 -5.64
C GLY A 223 5.82 -14.94 -4.15
N ILE A 224 6.97 -14.44 -3.69
CA ILE A 224 7.34 -14.42 -2.26
C ILE A 224 6.40 -13.50 -1.47
N HIS A 225 6.11 -12.30 -1.98
CA HIS A 225 5.18 -11.38 -1.30
C HIS A 225 3.75 -11.96 -1.27
N LEU A 226 3.30 -12.55 -2.38
CA LEU A 226 2.02 -13.23 -2.43
C LEU A 226 1.95 -14.41 -1.46
N ALA A 227 3.02 -15.20 -1.32
CA ALA A 227 3.11 -16.26 -0.32
C ALA A 227 2.95 -15.72 1.10
N GLY A 228 3.55 -14.56 1.42
CA GLY A 228 3.29 -13.85 2.68
C GLY A 228 1.81 -13.50 2.88
N GLY A 229 1.12 -13.06 1.82
CA GLY A 229 -0.33 -12.83 1.83
C GLY A 229 -1.16 -14.11 2.08
N ILE A 230 -0.75 -15.23 1.47
CA ILE A 230 -1.38 -16.55 1.67
C ILE A 230 -1.21 -17.02 3.11
N LEU A 231 -0.05 -16.78 3.73
CA LEU A 231 0.15 -17.06 5.15
C LEU A 231 -0.81 -16.22 6.00
N ALA A 232 -0.93 -14.91 5.74
CA ALA A 232 -1.88 -14.05 6.44
C ALA A 232 -3.34 -14.52 6.28
N LEU A 233 -3.74 -14.97 5.08
CA LEU A 233 -5.05 -15.59 4.84
C LEU A 233 -5.23 -16.90 5.61
N SER A 234 -4.20 -17.73 5.68
CA SER A 234 -4.22 -18.98 6.46
C SER A 234 -4.43 -18.68 7.95
N PHE A 235 -3.76 -17.66 8.50
CA PHE A 235 -4.01 -17.19 9.86
C PHE A 235 -5.44 -16.68 10.06
N ALA A 236 -6.01 -15.96 9.09
CA ALA A 236 -7.39 -15.51 9.15
C ALA A 236 -8.39 -16.69 9.13
N ASN A 237 -8.14 -17.72 8.32
CA ASN A 237 -8.92 -18.96 8.29
C ASN A 237 -8.86 -19.70 9.63
N ILE A 238 -7.66 -19.86 10.21
CA ILE A 238 -7.49 -20.50 11.53
C ILE A 238 -8.22 -19.70 12.62
N ALA A 239 -8.12 -18.38 12.62
CA ALA A 239 -8.84 -17.51 13.56
C ALA A 239 -10.37 -17.63 13.42
N ALA A 240 -10.87 -17.89 12.21
CA ALA A 240 -12.29 -18.14 11.96
C ALA A 240 -12.74 -19.49 12.54
N VAL A 241 -11.96 -20.55 12.35
CA VAL A 241 -12.24 -21.89 12.89
C VAL A 241 -12.14 -21.93 14.42
N MET A 242 -11.19 -21.19 15.01
CA MET A 242 -11.02 -21.09 16.46
C MET A 242 -12.07 -20.22 17.18
N GLY A 243 -13.09 -19.71 16.47
CA GLY A 243 -14.19 -18.96 17.10
C GLY A 243 -13.78 -17.60 17.69
N ARG A 244 -12.75 -16.94 17.14
CA ARG A 244 -12.32 -15.60 17.61
C ARG A 244 -13.46 -14.56 17.48
N PRO A 245 -13.44 -13.46 18.25
CA PRO A 245 -14.44 -12.40 18.16
C PRO A 245 -14.63 -11.89 16.72
N VAL A 246 -15.87 -11.57 16.33
CA VAL A 246 -16.21 -11.14 14.96
C VAL A 246 -15.46 -9.86 14.58
N GLU A 247 -15.25 -8.94 15.53
CA GLU A 247 -14.58 -7.65 15.32
C GLU A 247 -13.10 -7.84 14.96
N SER A 248 -12.43 -8.75 15.67
CA SER A 248 -11.03 -9.09 15.41
C SER A 248 -10.87 -9.79 14.05
N ARG A 249 -11.76 -10.71 13.73
CA ARG A 249 -11.79 -11.39 12.42
C ARG A 249 -12.02 -10.40 11.28
N ARG A 250 -12.97 -9.47 11.45
CA ARG A 250 -13.27 -8.42 10.48
C ARG A 250 -12.07 -7.52 10.23
N LEU A 251 -11.36 -7.11 11.28
CA LEU A 251 -10.15 -6.29 11.15
C LEU A 251 -9.04 -7.02 10.37
N ILE A 252 -8.79 -8.28 10.70
CA ILE A 252 -7.76 -9.09 10.01
C ILE A 252 -8.11 -9.24 8.52
N VAL A 253 -9.34 -9.66 8.21
CA VAL A 253 -9.79 -9.83 6.83
C VAL A 253 -9.78 -8.51 6.07
N ASP A 254 -10.12 -7.39 6.72
CA ASP A 254 -10.04 -6.08 6.10
C ASP A 254 -8.61 -5.75 5.65
N ILE A 255 -7.62 -5.93 6.52
CA ILE A 255 -6.21 -5.65 6.23
C ILE A 255 -5.69 -6.60 5.16
N THR A 256 -5.97 -7.90 5.29
CA THR A 256 -5.57 -8.91 4.32
C THR A 256 -6.18 -8.66 2.95
N ALA A 257 -7.44 -8.21 2.87
CA ALA A 257 -8.07 -7.84 1.61
C ALA A 257 -7.35 -6.69 0.92
N TRP A 258 -7.03 -5.61 1.64
CA TRP A 258 -6.25 -4.49 1.08
C TRP A 258 -4.88 -4.95 0.56
N TYR A 259 -4.20 -5.82 1.31
CA TYR A 259 -2.94 -6.42 0.87
C TYR A 259 -3.08 -7.24 -0.40
N TRP A 260 -4.12 -8.08 -0.46
CA TRP A 260 -4.39 -8.95 -1.61
C TRP A 260 -4.71 -8.16 -2.89
N HIS A 261 -5.49 -7.08 -2.76
CA HIS A 261 -5.78 -6.15 -3.86
C HIS A 261 -4.50 -5.49 -4.38
N PHE A 262 -3.63 -5.03 -3.48
CA PHE A 262 -2.33 -4.46 -3.86
C PHE A 262 -1.44 -5.48 -4.59
N MET A 263 -1.35 -6.71 -4.10
CA MET A 263 -0.62 -7.79 -4.78
C MET A 263 -1.19 -8.07 -6.18
N THR A 264 -2.52 -8.08 -6.31
CA THR A 264 -3.19 -8.26 -7.61
C THR A 264 -2.87 -7.15 -8.60
N ALA A 265 -2.96 -5.89 -8.16
CA ALA A 265 -2.59 -4.75 -8.98
C ALA A 265 -1.12 -4.80 -9.41
N LEU A 266 -0.24 -5.22 -8.49
CA LEU A 266 1.18 -5.39 -8.77
C LEU A 266 1.45 -6.49 -9.80
N TRP A 267 0.71 -7.60 -9.76
CA TRP A 267 0.80 -8.65 -10.77
C TRP A 267 0.37 -8.16 -12.16
N ILE A 268 -0.75 -7.44 -12.24
CA ILE A 268 -1.24 -6.85 -13.49
C ILE A 268 -0.19 -5.88 -14.05
N TYR A 269 0.43 -5.08 -13.19
CA TYR A 269 1.53 -4.21 -13.58
C TYR A 269 2.72 -4.97 -14.18
N ILE A 270 3.14 -6.09 -13.58
CA ILE A 270 4.24 -6.93 -14.11
C ILE A 270 3.86 -7.51 -15.47
N ILE A 271 2.65 -8.05 -15.62
CA ILE A 271 2.16 -8.58 -16.89
C ILE A 271 2.10 -7.48 -17.96
N ALA A 272 1.63 -6.28 -17.60
CA ALA A 272 1.62 -5.13 -18.50
C ALA A 272 3.04 -4.72 -18.93
N LEU A 273 3.99 -4.68 -17.99
CA LEU A 273 5.40 -4.39 -18.27
C LEU A 273 5.98 -5.39 -19.27
N PHE A 274 5.77 -6.69 -19.06
CA PHE A 274 6.25 -7.72 -19.97
C PHE A 274 5.53 -7.71 -21.32
N SER A 275 4.23 -7.40 -21.34
CA SER A 275 3.45 -7.28 -22.58
C SER A 275 3.92 -6.09 -23.41
N PHE A 276 4.21 -4.96 -22.77
CA PHE A 276 4.84 -3.81 -23.41
C PHE A 276 6.26 -4.13 -23.87
N ALA A 277 6.99 -4.97 -23.13
CA ALA A 277 8.37 -5.29 -23.45
C ALA A 277 8.58 -6.43 -24.46
N ALA A 278 7.53 -7.21 -24.72
CA ALA A 278 7.53 -8.25 -25.73
C ALA A 278 7.14 -7.73 -27.13
N ARG A 279 6.68 -6.48 -27.23
CA ARG A 279 6.49 -5.73 -28.48
C ARG A 279 7.73 -4.92 -28.79
#